data_AF-A0A970HTM6-F1
#
_entry.id   AF-A0A970HTM6-F1
#
_cell.length_a   1.000
_cell.length_b   1.000
_cell.length_c   1.000
_cell.angle_alpha   90.00
_cell.angle_beta   90.00
_cell.angle_gamma   90.00
#
_symmetry.space_group_name_H-M   'P 1'
#
loop_
_entity.id
_entity.type
_entity.pdbx_description
1 polymer ?
#
loop_
_entity_poly.entity_id
_entity_poly.type
_entity_poly.pdbx_seq_one_letter_code
_entity_poly.pdbx_strand_id
1 'polypeptide(L)'
;MNSAKQRYYEALDRKNSAERVLERHLHTGGDTVEERLSRPQADGDEFRSLDMVYQELGLKAYVAVTNCLDFLGRLGTGEAARQVNSALKDELRNAVATVNRLVAELQAVRERLDSTESRLAAIEAGVKRIDRFTLEAFRELEDLRREAGQSREGAIPFERGRLAKEEAARLALEAGRRMHEEGKRLSLAAVAREAGLKYGQIVYAFGNKETFFSELERVLAEATDTEERAV
;
A
#
# COMPACT_ATOMS: atom_id res chain seq x y z
N MET A 1 30.44 -24.60 68.32
CA MET A 1 29.28 -25.43 67.91
C MET A 1 28.00 -24.65 67.55
N ASN A 2 27.88 -23.34 67.81
CA ASN A 2 26.63 -22.59 67.58
C ASN A 2 26.42 -22.07 66.14
N SER A 3 27.47 -21.88 65.35
CA SER A 3 27.36 -21.28 64.01
C SER A 3 26.66 -22.17 62.97
N ALA A 4 26.85 -23.49 63.01
CA ALA A 4 26.23 -24.40 62.04
C ALA A 4 24.71 -24.56 62.28
N LYS A 5 24.29 -24.63 63.55
CA LYS A 5 22.87 -24.64 63.92
C LYS A 5 22.20 -23.31 63.60
N GLN A 6 22.86 -22.18 63.86
CA GLN A 6 22.35 -20.85 63.49
C GLN A 6 22.15 -20.72 61.97
N ARG A 7 23.13 -21.13 61.15
CA ARG A 7 22.98 -21.13 59.69
C ARG A 7 21.86 -22.04 59.20
N TYR A 8 21.66 -23.18 59.84
CA TYR A 8 20.55 -24.09 59.51
C TYR A 8 19.19 -23.45 59.78
N TYR A 9 19.02 -22.82 60.95
CA TYR A 9 17.77 -22.12 61.29
C TYR A 9 17.55 -20.87 60.42
N GLU A 10 18.61 -20.11 60.10
CA GLU A 10 18.52 -18.99 59.15
C GLU A 10 18.12 -19.46 57.74
N ALA A 11 18.62 -20.61 57.28
CA ALA A 11 18.23 -21.19 56.01
C ALA A 11 16.77 -21.68 56.04
N LEU A 12 16.33 -22.26 57.16
CA LEU A 12 14.95 -22.67 57.36
C LEU A 12 13.99 -21.47 57.38
N ASP A 13 14.39 -20.38 58.04
CA ASP A 13 13.61 -19.14 58.09
C ASP A 13 13.55 -18.44 56.73
N ARG A 14 14.62 -18.49 55.92
CA ARG A 14 14.60 -18.04 54.52
C ARG A 14 13.70 -18.90 53.63
N LYS A 15 13.69 -20.22 53.85
CA LYS A 15 12.79 -21.14 53.14
C LYS A 15 11.33 -20.84 53.49
N ASN A 16 11.02 -20.74 54.78
CA ASN A 16 9.67 -20.48 55.27
C ASN A 16 9.16 -19.08 54.86
N SER A 17 10.04 -18.07 54.79
CA SER A 17 9.66 -16.74 54.31
C SER A 17 9.42 -16.74 52.80
N ALA A 18 10.22 -17.46 52.02
CA ALA A 18 9.99 -17.66 50.58
C ALA A 18 8.68 -18.42 50.30
N GLU A 19 8.37 -19.46 51.07
CA GLU A 19 7.10 -20.21 50.96
C GLU A 19 5.89 -19.33 51.28
N ARG A 20 5.96 -18.47 52.30
CA ARG A 20 4.85 -17.52 52.61
C ARG A 20 4.65 -16.46 51.53
N VAL A 21 5.73 -16.01 50.88
CA VAL A 21 5.67 -15.09 49.74
C VAL A 21 5.04 -15.78 48.54
N LEU A 22 5.40 -17.04 48.29
CA LEU A 22 4.78 -17.93 47.29
C LEU A 22 3.28 -18.14 47.52
N GLU A 23 2.88 -18.49 48.75
CA GLU A 23 1.45 -18.64 49.09
C GLU A 23 0.69 -17.33 48.87
N ARG A 24 1.29 -16.19 49.22
CA ARG A 24 0.69 -14.87 49.00
C ARG A 24 0.51 -14.59 47.51
N HIS A 25 1.50 -14.87 46.67
CA HIS A 25 1.43 -14.70 45.21
C HIS A 25 0.45 -15.65 44.53
N LEU A 26 0.29 -16.88 45.03
CA LEU A 26 -0.69 -17.84 44.51
C LEU A 26 -2.14 -17.47 44.86
N HIS A 27 -2.36 -16.82 46.01
CA HIS A 27 -3.70 -16.38 46.45
C HIS A 27 -4.09 -15.00 45.90
N THR A 28 -3.14 -14.09 45.67
CA THR A 28 -3.38 -12.87 44.85
C THR A 28 -3.29 -13.24 43.38
N GLY A 29 -4.26 -14.00 42.90
CA GLY A 29 -4.32 -14.41 41.49
C GLY A 29 -4.31 -13.19 40.57
N GLY A 30 -3.30 -13.12 39.69
CA GLY A 30 -3.35 -12.32 38.47
C GLY A 30 -2.91 -10.86 38.59
N ASP A 31 -1.64 -10.62 38.87
CA ASP A 31 -0.96 -9.42 38.36
C ASP A 31 0.23 -9.93 37.54
N THR A 32 0.03 -10.07 36.24
CA THR A 32 1.10 -10.50 35.33
C THR A 32 2.11 -9.39 35.10
N VAL A 33 3.35 -9.74 34.79
CA VAL A 33 4.45 -8.79 34.50
C VAL A 33 4.07 -7.80 33.39
N GLU A 34 3.28 -8.24 32.39
CA GLU A 34 2.73 -7.38 31.33
C GLU A 34 1.80 -6.27 31.87
N GLU A 35 1.02 -6.57 32.90
CA GLU A 35 0.03 -5.68 33.47
C GLU A 35 0.67 -4.58 34.34
N ARG A 36 1.80 -4.89 34.98
CA ARG A 36 2.57 -3.92 35.78
C ARG A 36 3.56 -3.09 34.97
N LEU A 37 4.08 -3.62 33.86
CA LEU A 37 4.88 -2.85 32.88
C LEU A 37 4.04 -1.83 32.09
N SER A 38 2.71 -2.00 32.06
CA SER A 38 1.79 -1.08 31.38
C SER A 38 1.35 0.12 32.23
N ARG A 39 1.79 0.21 33.50
CA ARG A 39 1.46 1.32 34.40
C ARG A 39 2.50 2.45 34.23
N PRO A 40 2.09 3.74 34.15
CA PRO A 40 3.04 4.83 33.93
C PRO A 40 4.03 4.91 35.11
N GLN A 41 5.31 4.67 34.84
CA GLN A 41 6.39 4.69 35.83
C GLN A 41 6.61 6.10 36.36
N ALA A 42 6.67 6.23 37.69
CA ALA A 42 7.28 7.39 38.35
C ALA A 42 8.78 7.11 38.52
N ASP A 43 9.59 8.14 38.24
CA ASP A 43 11.05 8.20 37.98
C ASP A 43 12.03 7.64 39.06
N GLY A 44 11.65 6.65 39.87
CA GLY A 44 12.52 6.07 40.91
C GLY A 44 12.49 4.54 41.04
N ASP A 45 11.74 3.83 40.20
CA ASP A 45 11.39 2.41 40.42
C ASP A 45 12.14 1.40 39.53
N GLU A 46 13.03 1.85 38.65
CA GLU A 46 13.76 0.96 37.73
C GLU A 46 14.67 -0.05 38.46
N PHE A 47 15.38 0.37 39.52
CA PHE A 47 16.23 -0.54 40.30
C PHE A 47 15.42 -1.58 41.09
N ARG A 48 14.22 -1.21 41.58
CA ARG A 48 13.31 -2.17 42.23
C ARG A 48 12.69 -3.13 41.23
N SER A 49 12.46 -2.68 40.00
CA SER A 49 11.96 -3.53 38.91
C SER A 49 12.97 -4.62 38.53
N LEU A 50 14.27 -4.29 38.46
CA LEU A 50 15.32 -5.28 38.17
C LEU A 50 15.50 -6.28 39.31
N ASP A 51 15.51 -5.85 40.57
CA ASP A 51 15.60 -6.76 41.72
C ASP A 51 14.42 -7.72 41.77
N MET A 52 13.20 -7.26 41.45
CA MET A 52 12.04 -8.14 41.32
C MET A 52 12.19 -9.14 40.17
N VAL A 53 12.67 -8.70 39.00
CA VAL A 53 12.91 -9.60 37.85
C VAL A 53 13.95 -10.66 38.20
N TYR A 54 15.03 -10.31 38.89
CA TYR A 54 16.02 -11.27 39.36
C TYR A 54 15.46 -12.24 40.40
N GLN A 55 14.59 -11.78 41.30
CA GLN A 55 13.92 -12.64 42.28
C GLN A 55 12.93 -13.61 41.61
N GLU A 56 12.14 -13.14 40.65
CA GLU A 56 11.22 -13.99 39.87
C GLU A 56 11.99 -15.01 39.02
N LEU A 57 13.08 -14.59 38.37
CA LEU A 57 13.94 -15.49 37.61
C LEU A 57 14.59 -16.53 38.51
N GLY A 58 15.08 -16.11 39.68
CA GLY A 58 15.62 -17.00 40.71
C GLY A 58 14.58 -18.01 41.21
N LEU A 59 13.34 -17.58 41.42
CA LEU A 59 12.23 -18.45 41.84
C LEU A 59 11.88 -19.47 40.75
N LYS A 60 11.75 -19.02 39.50
CA LYS A 60 11.47 -19.90 38.35
C LYS A 60 12.58 -20.90 38.12
N ALA A 61 13.83 -20.46 38.24
CA ALA A 61 15.00 -21.33 38.14
C ALA A 61 15.03 -22.36 39.27
N TYR A 62 14.73 -21.95 40.51
CA TYR A 62 14.66 -22.86 41.65
C TYR A 62 13.58 -23.93 41.44
N VAL A 63 12.35 -23.54 41.07
CA VAL A 63 11.25 -24.47 40.79
C VAL A 63 11.60 -25.43 39.64
N ALA A 64 12.21 -24.93 38.57
CA ALA A 64 12.65 -25.77 37.46
C ALA A 64 13.69 -26.81 37.91
N VAL A 65 14.67 -26.40 38.73
CA VAL A 65 15.69 -27.30 39.28
C VAL A 65 15.06 -28.33 40.23
N THR A 66 14.13 -27.93 41.10
CA THR A 66 13.41 -28.87 41.98
C THR A 66 12.59 -29.88 41.19
N ASN A 67 11.89 -29.43 40.15
CA ASN A 67 11.14 -30.32 39.25
C ASN A 67 12.05 -31.31 38.50
N CYS A 68 13.23 -30.86 38.06
CA CYS A 68 14.24 -31.74 37.44
C CYS A 68 14.80 -32.76 38.45
N LEU A 69 15.02 -32.35 39.70
CA LEU A 69 15.49 -33.25 40.76
C LEU A 69 14.40 -34.25 41.19
N ASP A 70 13.14 -33.83 41.26
CA ASP A 70 12.01 -34.72 41.49
C ASP A 70 11.82 -35.71 40.34
N PHE A 71 12.02 -35.25 39.10
CA PHE A 71 12.02 -36.10 37.92
C PHE A 71 13.16 -37.13 37.95
N LEU A 72 14.37 -36.72 38.34
CA LEU A 72 15.51 -37.63 38.55
C LEU A 72 15.28 -38.60 39.72
N GLY A 73 14.64 -38.15 40.80
CA GLY A 73 14.23 -38.99 41.92
C GLY A 73 13.20 -40.05 41.51
N ARG A 74 12.27 -39.70 40.62
CA ARG A 74 11.30 -40.63 40.03
C ARG A 74 11.99 -41.64 39.10
N LEU A 75 12.96 -41.20 38.28
CA LEU A 75 13.77 -42.07 37.41
C LEU A 75 14.56 -43.15 38.17
N GLY A 76 14.86 -42.94 39.45
CA GLY A 76 15.49 -43.94 40.32
C GLY A 76 14.64 -45.19 40.59
N THR A 77 13.34 -45.15 40.26
CA THR A 77 12.43 -46.30 40.34
C THR A 77 12.18 -46.85 38.93
N GLY A 78 12.59 -48.09 38.67
CA GLY A 78 12.63 -48.68 37.32
C GLY A 78 11.28 -48.74 36.56
N GLU A 79 10.15 -48.56 37.24
CA GLU A 79 8.82 -48.45 36.62
C GLU A 79 8.54 -47.05 36.06
N ALA A 80 8.91 -45.99 36.79
CA ALA A 80 8.75 -44.61 36.31
C ALA A 80 9.65 -44.32 35.10
N ALA A 81 10.85 -44.91 35.04
CA ALA A 81 11.73 -44.81 33.88
C ALA A 81 11.13 -45.42 32.60
N ARG A 82 10.36 -46.50 32.70
CA ARG A 82 9.63 -47.09 31.56
C ARG A 82 8.47 -46.21 31.12
N GLN A 83 7.73 -45.66 32.08
CA GLN A 83 6.57 -44.81 31.82
C GLN A 83 6.96 -43.43 31.24
N VAL A 84 8.08 -42.87 31.71
CA VAL A 84 8.70 -41.65 31.14
C VAL A 84 9.21 -41.90 29.74
N ASN A 85 9.83 -43.05 29.47
CA ASN A 85 10.31 -43.40 28.13
C ASN A 85 9.16 -43.61 27.13
N SER A 86 8.02 -44.17 27.57
CA SER A 86 6.81 -44.20 26.73
C SER A 86 6.23 -42.82 26.49
N ALA A 87 6.14 -41.96 27.51
CA ALA A 87 5.63 -40.59 27.36
C ALA A 87 6.50 -39.75 26.41
N LEU A 88 7.83 -39.84 26.54
CA LEU A 88 8.78 -39.20 25.63
C LEU A 88 8.66 -39.72 24.19
N LYS A 89 8.40 -41.01 24.00
CA LYS A 89 8.16 -41.59 22.66
C LYS A 89 6.86 -41.07 22.05
N ASP A 90 5.80 -40.96 22.83
CA ASP A 90 4.52 -40.44 22.35
C ASP A 90 4.62 -38.94 22.03
N GLU A 91 5.32 -38.17 22.86
CA GLU A 91 5.57 -36.75 22.64
C GLU A 91 6.46 -36.51 21.41
N LEU A 92 7.51 -37.33 21.23
CA LEU A 92 8.34 -37.31 20.02
C LEU A 92 7.52 -37.69 18.78
N ARG A 93 6.62 -38.68 18.88
CA ARG A 93 5.74 -39.09 17.77
C ARG A 93 4.79 -37.96 17.37
N ASN A 94 4.24 -37.26 18.35
CA ASN A 94 3.38 -36.10 18.13
C ASN A 94 4.16 -34.91 17.54
N ALA A 95 5.39 -34.68 18.01
CA ALA A 95 6.27 -33.66 17.45
C ALA A 95 6.62 -33.97 15.98
N VAL A 96 6.96 -35.22 15.67
CA VAL A 96 7.23 -35.67 14.30
C VAL A 96 5.99 -35.54 13.41
N ALA A 97 4.80 -35.89 13.91
CA ALA A 97 3.56 -35.69 13.18
C ALA A 97 3.28 -34.20 12.89
N THR A 98 3.55 -33.33 13.86
CA THR A 98 3.41 -31.88 13.71
C THR A 98 4.39 -31.33 12.68
N VAL A 99 5.66 -31.75 12.73
CA VAL A 99 6.69 -31.36 11.74
C VAL A 99 6.30 -31.82 10.35
N ASN A 100 5.83 -33.06 10.18
CA ASN A 100 5.37 -33.57 8.89
C ASN A 100 4.19 -32.75 8.34
N ARG A 101 3.27 -32.31 9.21
CA ARG A 101 2.16 -31.43 8.83
C ARG A 101 2.68 -30.07 8.34
N LEU A 102 3.61 -29.47 9.07
CA LEU A 102 4.23 -28.19 8.68
C LEU A 102 5.00 -28.31 7.36
N VAL A 103 5.70 -29.42 7.13
CA VAL A 103 6.38 -29.68 5.85
C VAL A 103 5.38 -29.76 4.69
N ALA A 104 4.25 -30.42 4.87
CA ALA A 104 3.20 -30.49 3.85
C ALA A 104 2.57 -29.10 3.59
N GLU A 105 2.33 -28.31 4.64
CA GLU A 105 1.85 -26.93 4.51
C GLU A 105 2.86 -26.04 3.76
N LEU A 106 4.15 -26.16 4.06
CA LEU A 106 5.23 -25.44 3.35
C LEU A 106 5.33 -25.85 1.89
N GLN A 107 5.15 -27.13 1.57
CA GLN A 107 5.10 -27.60 0.18
C GLN A 107 3.92 -26.98 -0.58
N ALA A 108 2.73 -26.93 0.03
CA ALA A 108 1.56 -26.28 -0.58
C ALA A 108 1.76 -24.77 -0.78
N VAL A 109 2.43 -24.09 0.16
CA VAL A 109 2.80 -22.67 0.00
C VAL A 109 3.79 -22.50 -1.15
N ARG A 110 4.79 -23.37 -1.27
CA ARG A 110 5.75 -23.34 -2.37
C ARG A 110 5.07 -23.53 -3.72
N GLU A 111 4.17 -24.50 -3.85
CA GLU A 111 3.41 -24.72 -5.10
C GLU A 111 2.55 -23.50 -5.47
N ARG A 112 1.95 -22.84 -4.48
CA ARG A 112 1.21 -21.58 -4.70
C ARG A 112 2.15 -20.47 -5.16
N LEU A 113 3.34 -20.37 -4.58
CA LEU A 113 4.35 -19.38 -4.98
C LEU A 113 4.77 -19.62 -6.43
N ASP A 114 5.12 -20.85 -6.81
CA ASP A 114 5.49 -21.23 -8.17
C ASP A 114 4.36 -20.88 -9.17
N SER A 115 3.09 -21.13 -8.80
CA SER A 115 1.95 -20.74 -9.63
C SER A 115 1.81 -19.23 -9.77
N THR A 116 2.01 -18.46 -8.69
CA THR A 116 1.96 -16.99 -8.75
C THR A 116 3.11 -16.39 -9.56
N GLU A 117 4.32 -16.96 -9.47
CA GLU A 117 5.45 -16.55 -10.31
C GLU A 117 5.16 -16.80 -11.79
N SER A 118 4.59 -17.95 -12.13
CA SER A 118 4.17 -18.24 -13.51
C SER A 118 3.11 -17.25 -14.02
N ARG A 119 2.14 -16.88 -13.17
CA ARG A 119 1.13 -15.85 -13.51
C ARG A 119 1.76 -14.48 -13.69
N LEU A 120 2.72 -14.10 -12.84
CA LEU A 120 3.45 -12.84 -12.99
C LEU A 120 4.25 -12.79 -14.28
N ALA A 121 4.94 -13.87 -14.64
CA ALA A 121 5.64 -13.96 -15.92
C ALA A 121 4.69 -13.85 -17.12
N ALA A 122 3.49 -14.45 -17.03
CA ALA A 122 2.47 -14.32 -18.06
C ALA A 122 1.91 -12.88 -18.17
N ILE A 123 1.72 -12.20 -17.04
CA ILE A 123 1.31 -10.79 -16.99
C ILE A 123 2.42 -9.91 -17.58
N GLU A 124 3.68 -10.13 -17.21
CA GLU A 124 4.82 -9.38 -17.76
C GLU A 124 4.93 -9.55 -19.28
N ALA A 125 4.77 -10.77 -19.79
CA ALA A 125 4.71 -11.03 -21.22
C ALA A 125 3.48 -10.41 -21.90
N GLY A 126 2.36 -10.29 -21.19
CA GLY A 126 1.18 -9.56 -21.63
C GLY A 126 1.45 -8.05 -21.74
N VAL A 127 2.06 -7.45 -20.72
CA VAL A 127 2.43 -6.04 -20.68
C VAL A 127 3.43 -5.71 -21.78
N LYS A 128 4.48 -6.52 -21.97
CA LYS A 128 5.44 -6.35 -23.08
C LYS A 128 4.77 -6.43 -24.46
N ARG A 129 3.76 -7.30 -24.62
CA ARG A 129 2.97 -7.37 -25.85
C ARG A 129 2.09 -6.14 -26.04
N ILE A 130 1.42 -5.66 -24.99
CA ILE A 130 0.62 -4.43 -25.04
C ILE A 130 1.52 -3.25 -25.40
N ASP A 131 2.68 -3.10 -24.75
CA ASP A 131 3.65 -2.06 -25.06
C ASP A 131 4.08 -2.11 -26.53
N ARG A 132 4.40 -3.31 -27.03
CA ARG A 132 4.70 -3.52 -28.45
C ARG A 132 3.53 -3.13 -29.36
N PHE A 133 2.30 -3.55 -29.07
CA PHE A 133 1.14 -3.17 -29.87
C PHE A 133 0.84 -1.67 -29.80
N THR A 134 1.05 -1.03 -28.65
CA THR A 134 0.92 0.43 -28.54
C THR A 134 1.99 1.14 -29.36
N LEU A 135 3.24 0.67 -29.33
CA LEU A 135 4.32 1.21 -30.16
C LEU A 135 4.08 0.96 -31.66
N GLU A 136 3.57 -0.21 -32.04
CA GLU A 136 3.17 -0.53 -33.41
C GLU A 136 1.99 0.35 -33.85
N ALA A 137 0.98 0.57 -33.00
CA ALA A 137 -0.12 1.49 -33.28
C ALA A 137 0.34 2.95 -33.38
N PHE A 138 1.30 3.39 -32.55
CA PHE A 138 1.90 4.73 -32.70
C PHE A 138 2.68 4.86 -34.00
N ARG A 139 3.44 3.83 -34.41
CA ARG A 139 4.14 3.82 -35.70
C ARG A 139 3.17 3.81 -36.87
N GLU A 140 2.11 3.02 -36.82
CA GLU A 140 1.07 2.98 -37.84
C GLU A 140 0.34 4.32 -37.93
N LEU A 141 0.07 4.98 -36.80
CA LEU A 141 -0.47 6.34 -36.79
C LEU A 141 0.52 7.39 -37.34
N GLU A 142 1.82 7.25 -37.08
CA GLU A 142 2.86 8.09 -37.67
C GLU A 142 3.00 7.87 -39.18
N ASP A 143 2.93 6.62 -39.63
CA ASP A 143 3.01 6.24 -41.03
C ASP A 143 1.75 6.69 -41.77
N LEU A 144 0.55 6.49 -41.21
CA LEU A 144 -0.70 7.07 -41.73
C LEU A 144 -0.65 8.60 -41.74
N ARG A 145 -0.02 9.24 -40.75
CA ARG A 145 0.19 10.70 -40.74
C ARG A 145 1.20 11.14 -41.81
N ARG A 146 2.25 10.37 -42.05
CA ARG A 146 3.23 10.62 -43.13
C ARG A 146 2.61 10.41 -44.50
N GLU A 147 1.85 9.34 -44.70
CA GLU A 147 1.12 9.06 -45.94
C GLU A 147 0.01 10.08 -46.18
N ALA A 148 -0.71 10.50 -45.13
CA ALA A 148 -1.65 11.61 -45.21
C ALA A 148 -0.94 12.96 -45.43
N GLY A 149 0.30 13.11 -44.98
CA GLY A 149 1.16 14.27 -45.24
C GLY A 149 1.73 14.28 -46.66
N GLN A 150 2.06 13.12 -47.22
CA GLN A 150 2.57 12.93 -48.59
C GLN A 150 1.44 12.95 -49.63
N SER A 151 0.26 12.41 -49.32
CA SER A 151 -0.97 12.60 -50.12
C SER A 151 -1.49 14.04 -50.05
N ARG A 152 -0.91 14.86 -49.16
CA ARG A 152 -1.13 16.30 -49.03
C ARG A 152 0.08 17.12 -49.50
N GLU A 153 0.82 16.66 -50.50
CA GLU A 153 1.56 17.60 -51.36
C GLU A 153 0.63 18.58 -52.12
N GLY A 154 -0.69 18.44 -51.98
CA GLY A 154 -1.70 19.48 -52.26
C GLY A 154 -2.33 20.18 -51.05
N ALA A 155 -1.96 19.87 -49.79
CA ALA A 155 -2.52 20.54 -48.61
C ALA A 155 -1.46 20.89 -47.57
N ILE A 156 -1.11 22.18 -47.59
CA ILE A 156 -0.21 22.94 -46.72
C ILE A 156 -0.04 22.32 -45.31
N PRO A 157 1.18 21.98 -44.87
CA PRO A 157 1.43 21.45 -43.53
C PRO A 157 1.11 22.52 -42.48
N PHE A 158 0.17 22.25 -41.57
CA PHE A 158 0.00 23.05 -40.35
C PHE A 158 0.99 22.57 -39.28
N GLU A 159 2.28 22.73 -39.55
CA GLU A 159 3.18 23.18 -38.50
C GLU A 159 2.94 24.68 -38.34
N ARG A 160 2.07 25.10 -37.41
CA ARG A 160 1.94 26.53 -37.11
C ARG A 160 2.24 26.79 -35.66
N GLY A 161 3.53 27.09 -35.43
CA GLY A 161 3.90 28.03 -34.39
C GLY A 161 2.97 29.25 -34.45
N ARG A 162 2.59 29.77 -33.28
CA ARG A 162 1.77 30.97 -33.07
C ARG A 162 0.99 31.41 -34.33
N LEU A 163 -0.20 30.83 -34.56
CA LEU A 163 -1.11 31.31 -35.59
C LEU A 163 -1.16 32.84 -35.49
N ALA A 164 -0.92 33.54 -36.59
CA ALA A 164 -0.93 35.01 -36.59
C ALA A 164 -2.29 35.48 -36.07
N LYS A 165 -2.28 36.52 -35.24
CA LYS A 165 -3.47 37.07 -34.56
C LYS A 165 -4.64 37.29 -35.54
N GLU A 166 -4.32 37.72 -36.76
CA GLU A 166 -5.25 38.01 -37.85
C GLU A 166 -5.86 36.75 -38.48
N GLU A 167 -5.08 35.67 -38.64
CA GLU A 167 -5.59 34.41 -39.18
C GLU A 167 -6.55 33.73 -38.20
N ALA A 168 -6.21 33.77 -36.90
CA ALA A 168 -7.08 33.26 -35.84
C ALA A 168 -8.39 34.07 -35.76
N ALA A 169 -8.31 35.39 -35.98
CA ALA A 169 -9.49 36.25 -36.01
C ALA A 169 -10.41 35.90 -37.19
N ARG A 170 -9.86 35.78 -38.41
CA ARG A 170 -10.63 35.45 -39.61
C ARG A 170 -11.35 34.10 -39.47
N LEU A 171 -10.63 33.06 -39.05
CA LEU A 171 -11.20 31.71 -38.88
C LEU A 171 -12.30 31.67 -37.81
N ALA A 172 -12.15 32.43 -36.72
CA ALA A 172 -13.16 32.50 -35.67
C ALA A 172 -14.43 33.23 -36.15
N LEU A 173 -14.31 34.31 -36.93
CA LEU A 173 -15.46 35.05 -37.47
C LEU A 173 -16.21 34.23 -38.53
N GLU A 174 -15.50 33.54 -39.42
CA GLU A 174 -16.10 32.65 -40.43
C GLU A 174 -16.84 31.47 -39.76
N ALA A 175 -16.27 30.87 -38.72
CA ALA A 175 -16.94 29.83 -37.95
C ALA A 175 -18.17 30.37 -37.18
N GLY A 176 -18.05 31.57 -36.59
CA GLY A 176 -19.16 32.24 -35.91
C GLY A 176 -20.33 32.53 -36.86
N ARG A 177 -20.04 32.98 -38.09
CA ARG A 177 -21.06 33.22 -39.12
C ARG A 177 -21.79 31.93 -39.50
N ARG A 178 -21.06 30.87 -39.83
CA ARG A 178 -21.66 29.56 -40.16
C ARG A 178 -22.54 29.03 -39.03
N MET A 179 -22.06 29.14 -37.79
CA MET A 179 -22.84 28.74 -36.62
C MET A 179 -24.12 29.57 -36.43
N HIS A 180 -24.11 30.85 -36.81
CA HIS A 180 -25.28 31.71 -36.75
C HIS A 180 -26.31 31.35 -37.83
N GLU A 181 -25.85 31.16 -39.07
CA GLU A 181 -26.69 30.72 -40.20
C GLU A 181 -27.38 29.37 -39.93
N GLU A 182 -26.66 28.45 -39.27
CA GLU A 182 -27.19 27.14 -38.87
C GLU A 182 -28.08 27.18 -37.61
N GLY A 183 -28.32 28.36 -37.02
CA GLY A 183 -29.14 28.54 -35.81
C GLY A 183 -28.56 27.89 -34.55
N LYS A 184 -27.25 27.57 -34.55
CA LYS A 184 -26.57 26.92 -33.42
C LYS A 184 -26.29 27.94 -32.31
N ARG A 185 -26.24 27.45 -31.06
CA ARG A 185 -25.92 28.31 -29.90
C ARG A 185 -24.50 28.86 -30.01
N LEU A 186 -24.41 30.17 -30.19
CA LEU A 186 -23.16 30.91 -30.25
C LEU A 186 -22.52 30.98 -28.86
N SER A 187 -21.42 30.25 -28.68
CA SER A 187 -20.57 30.37 -27.51
C SER A 187 -19.11 30.31 -27.94
N LEU A 188 -18.24 31.03 -27.23
CA LEU A 188 -16.82 31.13 -27.58
C LEU A 188 -16.14 29.74 -27.66
N ALA A 189 -16.54 28.81 -26.78
CA ALA A 189 -16.03 27.44 -26.80
C ALA A 189 -16.60 26.60 -27.96
N ALA A 190 -17.82 26.87 -28.41
CA ALA A 190 -18.38 26.20 -29.58
C ALA A 190 -17.73 26.74 -30.87
N VAL A 191 -17.56 28.06 -30.99
CA VAL A 191 -16.83 28.69 -32.10
C VAL A 191 -15.38 28.22 -32.16
N ALA A 192 -14.70 28.09 -31.02
CA ALA A 192 -13.33 27.55 -30.96
C ALA A 192 -13.25 26.13 -31.54
N ARG A 193 -14.18 25.25 -31.17
CA ARG A 193 -14.24 23.89 -31.70
C ARG A 193 -14.55 23.86 -33.19
N GLU A 194 -15.48 24.68 -33.64
CA GLU A 194 -15.88 24.79 -35.05
C GLU A 194 -14.77 25.37 -35.94
N ALA A 195 -14.00 26.32 -35.41
CA ALA A 195 -12.86 26.93 -36.10
C ALA A 195 -11.58 26.07 -36.02
N GLY A 196 -11.58 24.97 -35.25
CA GLY A 196 -10.38 24.18 -34.97
C GLY A 196 -9.33 24.94 -34.14
N LEU A 197 -9.73 25.98 -33.41
CA LEU A 197 -8.88 26.86 -32.62
C LEU A 197 -8.99 26.53 -31.12
N LYS A 198 -7.93 26.83 -30.36
CA LYS A 198 -7.98 26.81 -28.89
C LYS A 198 -8.68 28.08 -28.39
N TYR A 199 -9.41 27.98 -27.29
CA TYR A 199 -10.06 29.12 -26.62
C TYR A 199 -9.09 30.31 -26.42
N GLY A 200 -7.88 30.03 -25.94
CA GLY A 200 -6.86 31.05 -25.72
C GLY A 200 -6.37 31.75 -26.98
N GLN A 201 -6.48 31.14 -28.16
CA GLN A 201 -6.11 31.77 -29.44
C GLN A 201 -7.16 32.80 -29.87
N ILE A 202 -8.44 32.52 -29.64
CA ILE A 202 -9.52 33.49 -29.89
C ILE A 202 -9.42 34.65 -28.89
N VAL A 203 -9.20 34.36 -27.61
CA VAL A 203 -9.00 35.41 -26.60
C VAL A 203 -7.76 36.25 -26.90
N TYR A 204 -6.67 35.65 -27.39
CA TYR A 204 -5.49 36.40 -27.81
C TYR A 204 -5.77 37.26 -29.06
N ALA A 205 -6.60 36.78 -29.98
CA ALA A 205 -6.99 37.49 -31.20
C ALA A 205 -7.88 38.71 -30.94
N PHE A 206 -8.90 38.57 -30.08
CA PHE A 206 -9.89 39.62 -29.84
C PHE A 206 -9.72 40.34 -28.49
N GLY A 207 -8.76 39.91 -27.66
CA GLY A 207 -8.51 40.44 -26.33
C GLY A 207 -9.50 39.95 -25.28
N ASN A 208 -10.79 40.02 -25.56
CA ASN A 208 -11.86 39.55 -24.68
C ASN A 208 -13.01 38.88 -25.47
N LYS A 209 -13.94 38.26 -24.75
CA LYS A 209 -15.10 37.58 -25.35
C LYS A 209 -16.11 38.56 -25.95
N GLU A 210 -16.28 39.74 -25.35
CA GLU A 210 -17.28 40.74 -25.77
C GLU A 210 -16.91 41.35 -27.13
N THR A 211 -15.65 41.73 -27.32
CA THR A 211 -15.09 42.24 -28.58
C THR A 211 -15.27 41.24 -29.72
N PHE A 212 -15.09 39.94 -29.46
CA PHE A 212 -15.39 38.92 -30.47
C PHE A 212 -16.87 38.93 -30.88
N PHE A 213 -17.81 38.98 -29.93
CA PHE A 213 -19.23 38.97 -30.27
C PHE A 213 -19.67 40.26 -30.95
N SER A 214 -19.14 41.41 -30.52
CA SER A 214 -19.42 42.70 -31.17
C SER A 214 -18.88 42.76 -32.60
N GLU A 215 -17.69 42.22 -32.86
CA GLU A 215 -17.17 42.11 -34.22
C GLU A 215 -17.96 41.09 -35.06
N LEU A 216 -18.40 39.98 -34.46
CA LEU A 216 -19.27 39.00 -35.13
C LEU A 216 -20.62 39.62 -35.50
N GLU A 217 -21.26 40.38 -34.60
CA GLU A 217 -22.51 41.09 -34.85
C GLU A 217 -22.36 42.13 -35.95
N ARG A 218 -21.25 42.90 -35.95
CA ARG A 218 -20.96 43.85 -37.04
C ARG A 218 -20.82 43.14 -38.38
N VAL A 219 -20.09 42.02 -38.43
CA VAL A 219 -19.87 41.23 -39.65
C VAL A 219 -21.16 40.55 -40.13
N LEU A 220 -22.06 40.19 -39.22
CA LEU A 220 -23.38 39.65 -39.56
C LEU A 220 -24.30 40.75 -40.10
N ALA A 221 -24.29 41.94 -39.50
CA ALA A 221 -25.06 43.10 -39.98
C ALA A 221 -24.60 43.57 -41.38
N GLU A 222 -23.28 43.57 -41.63
CA GLU A 222 -22.73 43.88 -42.96
C GLU A 222 -23.09 42.82 -44.02
N ALA A 223 -23.26 41.55 -43.60
CA ALA A 223 -23.69 40.48 -44.49
C ALA A 223 -25.19 40.58 -44.85
N THR A 224 -26.04 41.04 -43.92
CA THR A 224 -27.47 41.25 -44.20
C THR A 224 -27.72 42.48 -45.10
N ASP A 225 -26.95 43.56 -44.92
CA ASP A 225 -27.04 44.76 -45.76
C ASP A 225 -26.60 44.55 -47.22
N THR A 226 -25.77 43.52 -47.46
CA THR A 226 -25.31 43.16 -48.81
C THR A 226 -26.29 42.26 -49.56
N GLU A 227 -27.10 41.47 -48.85
CA GLU A 227 -28.20 40.71 -49.44
C GLU A 227 -29.40 41.59 -49.82
N GLU A 228 -29.72 42.63 -49.03
CA GLU A 228 -30.81 43.56 -49.35
C GLU A 228 -30.51 44.52 -50.52
N ARG A 229 -29.23 44.76 -50.86
CA ARG A 229 -28.83 45.58 -52.02
C ARG A 229 -28.71 44.79 -53.33
N ALA A 230 -28.82 43.46 -53.27
CA ALA A 230 -28.69 42.57 -54.42
C ALA A 230 -30.05 42.07 -54.97
N VAL A 231 -31.16 42.56 -54.41
CA VAL A 231 -32.55 42.34 -54.86
C VAL A 231 -33.09 43.64 -55.45
#